data_AF-A0A2C9WW33-F1
#
_entry.id   AF-A0A2C9WW33-F1
#
_cell.length_a   1.000
_cell.length_b   1.000
_cell.length_c   1.000
_cell.angle_alpha   90.00
_cell.angle_beta   90.00
_cell.angle_gamma   90.00
#
_symmetry.space_group_name_H-M   'P 1'
#
loop_
_entity.id
_entity.type
_entity.pdbx_description
1 polymer ?
#
loop_
_entity_poly.entity_id
_entity_poly.type
_entity_poly.pdbx_seq_one_letter_code
_entity_poly.pdbx_strand_id
1 'polypeptide(L)' 'MKSHLLRPALRPVAGGLLSASLLCNAAHAAEAFSPNSKWMLGDWGGKRTELLEKGYDFKLEYVGEAAANLDGGYDD' A
#
# COMPACT_ATOMS: atom_id res chain seq x y z
N MET A 1 40.19 -52.36 -13.94
CA MET A 1 39.82 -51.25 -14.84
C MET A 1 38.53 -50.63 -14.34
N LYS A 2 38.51 -49.31 -14.13
CA LYS A 2 37.43 -48.56 -13.49
C LYS A 2 36.31 -48.32 -14.50
N SER A 3 35.08 -48.73 -14.20
CA SER A 3 33.87 -48.23 -14.89
C SER A 3 32.98 -47.55 -13.86
N HIS A 4 33.17 -46.23 -13.77
CA HIS A 4 32.20 -45.28 -13.24
C HIS A 4 30.94 -45.25 -14.11
N LEU A 5 29.91 -44.55 -13.61
CA LEU A 5 28.69 -44.03 -14.27
C LEU A 5 27.42 -44.82 -13.88
N LEU A 6 26.31 -44.24 -13.44
CA LEU A 6 25.87 -42.88 -13.10
C LEU A 6 24.65 -43.09 -12.18
N ARG A 7 24.61 -42.45 -11.02
CA ARG A 7 23.39 -42.37 -10.20
C ARG A 7 22.43 -41.37 -10.87
N PRO A 8 21.15 -41.69 -11.11
CA PRO A 8 20.21 -40.70 -11.64
C PRO A 8 19.96 -39.63 -10.58
N ALA A 9 20.23 -38.40 -10.96
CA ALA A 9 20.08 -37.20 -10.16
C ALA A 9 18.62 -36.93 -9.76
N LEU A 10 18.48 -36.28 -8.61
CA LEU A 10 17.28 -35.66 -8.07
C LEU A 10 16.39 -35.03 -9.15
N ARG A 11 15.08 -35.29 -9.08
CA ARG A 11 14.06 -34.44 -9.71
C ARG A 11 13.18 -33.80 -8.61
N PRO A 12 13.45 -32.57 -8.17
CA PRO A 12 12.53 -31.81 -7.32
C PRO A 12 11.62 -30.97 -8.22
N VAL A 13 10.77 -31.59 -9.03
CA VAL A 13 9.82 -30.86 -9.90
C VAL A 13 8.54 -30.46 -9.12
N ALA A 14 8.35 -30.96 -7.90
CA ALA A 14 7.18 -30.67 -7.06
C ALA A 14 7.26 -29.34 -6.28
N GLY A 15 8.42 -28.67 -6.22
CA GLY A 15 8.61 -27.45 -5.42
C GLY A 15 8.19 -26.14 -6.09
N GLY A 16 7.98 -26.13 -7.41
CA GLY A 16 7.78 -24.90 -8.18
C GLY A 16 6.40 -24.24 -7.99
N LEU A 17 5.33 -25.02 -7.76
CA LEU A 17 3.98 -24.47 -7.71
C LEU A 17 3.65 -23.70 -6.42
N LEU A 18 4.34 -23.96 -5.30
CA LEU A 18 4.14 -23.22 -4.04
C LEU A 18 4.79 -21.83 -4.04
N SER A 19 5.69 -21.55 -4.99
CA SER A 19 6.40 -20.25 -5.05
C SER A 19 5.63 -19.18 -5.82
N ALA A 20 4.60 -19.55 -6.60
CA ALA A 20 3.87 -18.61 -7.45
C ALA A 20 2.76 -17.83 -6.72
N SER A 21 2.34 -18.26 -5.52
CA SER A 21 1.30 -17.59 -4.72
C SER A 21 1.81 -16.40 -3.89
N LEU A 22 3.14 -16.21 -3.79
CA LEU A 22 3.75 -15.10 -3.03
C LEU A 22 3.80 -13.76 -3.77
N LEU A 23 3.39 -13.72 -5.05
CA LEU A 23 3.43 -12.51 -5.88
C LEU A 23 2.06 -11.83 -6.06
N CYS A 24 1.01 -12.34 -5.40
CA CYS A 24 -0.26 -11.63 -5.31
C CYS A 24 -0.08 -10.43 -4.39
N ASN A 25 0.47 -9.35 -4.93
CA ASN A 25 0.41 -8.02 -4.33
C ASN A 25 -1.08 -7.63 -4.36
N ALA A 26 -1.82 -8.04 -3.34
CA ALA A 26 -3.16 -7.54 -3.11
C ALA A 26 -2.98 -6.03 -2.92
N ALA A 27 -3.29 -5.25 -3.96
CA ALA A 27 -3.41 -3.82 -3.83
C ALA A 27 -4.55 -3.59 -2.85
N HIS A 28 -4.20 -3.46 -1.56
CA HIS A 28 -5.12 -3.14 -0.49
C HIS A 28 -5.56 -1.71 -0.73
N ALA A 29 -6.59 -1.55 -1.56
CA ALA A 29 -7.20 -0.28 -1.84
C ALA A 29 -7.69 0.32 -0.53
N ALA A 30 -7.20 1.52 -0.22
CA ALA A 30 -7.74 2.27 0.90
C ALA A 30 -9.14 2.77 0.52
N GLU A 31 -10.17 2.26 1.19
CA GLU A 31 -11.55 2.72 0.99
C GLU A 31 -11.73 4.18 1.45
N ALA A 32 -12.70 4.87 0.85
CA ALA A 32 -13.08 6.21 1.25
C ALA A 32 -13.61 6.22 2.70
N PHE A 33 -13.16 7.21 3.47
CA PHE A 33 -13.48 7.42 4.89
C PHE A 33 -13.08 6.26 5.81
N SER A 34 -12.24 5.33 5.33
CA SER A 34 -11.67 4.29 6.19
C SER A 34 -10.78 4.91 7.26
N PRO A 35 -10.93 4.52 8.55
CA PRO A 35 -10.09 5.04 9.64
C PRO A 35 -8.63 4.62 9.52
N ASN A 36 -8.34 3.58 8.72
CA ASN A 36 -6.98 3.09 8.47
C ASN A 36 -6.36 3.68 7.20
N SER A 37 -7.08 4.53 6.46
CA SER A 37 -6.56 5.17 5.26
C SER A 37 -5.73 6.40 5.61
N LYS A 38 -4.59 6.57 4.92
CA LYS A 38 -3.80 7.80 4.97
C LYS A 38 -4.55 9.01 4.39
N TRP A 39 -5.53 8.77 3.52
CA TRP A 39 -6.27 9.82 2.83
C TRP A 39 -7.76 9.67 3.05
N MET A 40 -8.46 10.78 3.30
CA MET A 40 -9.90 10.77 3.55
C MET A 40 -10.70 10.11 2.42
N LEU A 41 -10.36 10.36 1.16
CA LEU A 41 -11.05 9.76 0.00
C LEU A 41 -10.45 8.42 -0.45
N GLY A 42 -9.54 7.85 0.34
CA GLY A 42 -8.84 6.64 -0.03
C GLY A 42 -7.84 6.82 -1.17
N ASP A 43 -7.48 5.70 -1.80
CA ASP A 43 -6.51 5.63 -2.91
C ASP A 43 -7.15 5.35 -4.28
N TRP A 44 -8.48 5.39 -4.35
CA TRP A 44 -9.28 5.17 -5.57
C TRP A 44 -9.02 3.81 -6.23
N GLY A 45 -8.94 2.75 -5.43
CA GLY A 45 -8.63 1.41 -5.96
C GLY A 45 -7.17 1.28 -6.37
N GLY A 46 -6.26 1.99 -5.68
CA GLY A 46 -4.83 2.02 -5.97
C GLY A 46 -4.38 3.04 -7.02
N LYS A 47 -5.29 3.70 -7.75
CA LYS A 47 -4.92 4.68 -8.79
C LYS A 47 -4.15 5.88 -8.22
N ARG A 48 -4.51 6.35 -7.03
CA ARG A 48 -3.79 7.44 -6.36
C ARG A 48 -2.34 7.03 -6.05
N THR A 49 -2.15 5.80 -5.57
CA THR A 49 -0.83 5.24 -5.25
C THR A 49 0.03 5.10 -6.51
N GLU A 50 -0.55 4.60 -7.60
CA GLU A 50 0.14 4.51 -8.90
C GLU A 50 0.60 5.89 -9.41
N LEU A 51 -0.23 6.92 -9.25
CA LEU A 51 0.11 8.29 -9.64
C LEU A 51 1.19 8.89 -8.74
N LEU A 52 1.14 8.59 -7.43
CA LEU A 52 2.15 9.01 -6.47
C LEU A 52 3.53 8.42 -6.80
N GLU A 53 3.61 7.14 -7.17
CA GLU A 53 4.85 6.48 -7.62
C GLU A 53 5.43 7.11 -8.89
N LYS A 54 4.57 7.66 -9.75
CA LYS A 54 4.96 8.43 -10.95
C LYS A 54 5.35 9.88 -10.65
N GLY A 55 5.32 10.29 -9.38
CA GLY A 55 5.68 11.64 -8.94
C GLY A 55 4.51 12.64 -8.89
N TYR A 56 3.27 12.18 -9.09
CA TYR A 56 2.08 13.03 -9.00
C TYR A 56 1.45 12.91 -7.62
N ASP A 57 1.65 13.91 -6.77
CA ASP A 57 1.10 13.96 -5.41
C ASP A 57 -0.11 14.90 -5.32
N PHE A 58 -1.31 14.32 -5.34
CA PHE A 58 -2.56 15.05 -5.15
C PHE A 58 -2.83 15.24 -3.66
N LYS A 59 -2.97 16.49 -3.21
CA LYS A 59 -3.25 16.83 -1.81
C LYS A 59 -4.57 17.60 -1.69
N LEU A 60 -5.36 17.20 -0.71
CA LEU A 60 -6.56 17.91 -0.29
C LEU A 60 -6.51 17.97 1.23
N GLU A 61 -6.31 19.16 1.75
CA GLU A 61 -6.11 19.43 3.17
C GLU A 61 -7.17 20.41 3.63
N TYR A 62 -7.67 20.21 4.85
CA TYR A 62 -8.65 21.08 5.48
C TYR A 62 -8.17 21.43 6.88
N VAL A 63 -8.14 22.71 7.18
CA VAL A 63 -7.86 23.26 8.51
C VAL A 63 -9.12 23.99 8.95
N GLY A 64 -9.70 23.56 10.08
CA GLY A 64 -10.85 24.22 10.69
C GLY A 64 -10.40 25.06 11.88
N GLU A 65 -10.59 26.37 11.81
CA GLU A 65 -10.29 27.30 12.89
C GLU A 65 -11.60 27.86 13.45
N ALA A 66 -11.74 27.85 14.77
CA ALA A 66 -12.88 28.43 15.46
C ALA A 66 -12.38 29.21 16.67
N ALA A 67 -12.82 30.46 16.78
CA ALA A 67 -12.54 31.33 17.91
C ALA A 67 -13.85 31.94 18.40
N ALA A 68 -14.01 32.02 19.72
CA ALA A 68 -15.17 32.64 20.34
C ALA A 68 -14.70 33.55 21.48
N ASN A 69 -15.18 34.79 21.49
CA ASN A 69 -15.11 35.65 22.67
C ASN A 69 -16.43 35.51 23.44
N LEU A 70 -16.37 34.99 24.66
CA LEU A 70 -17.57 34.66 25.43
C LEU A 70 -17.99 35.77 26.40
N ASP A 71 -17.06 36.65 26.79
CA ASP A 71 -17.32 37.88 27.55
C ASP A 71 -16.04 38.74 27.64
N GLY A 72 -16.18 40.06 27.78
CA GLY A 72 -15.05 41.00 27.88
C GLY A 72 -14.32 41.32 26.56
N GLY A 73 -13.11 41.87 26.64
CA GLY A 73 -12.30 42.29 25.49
C GLY A 73 -11.89 43.77 25.55
N TYR A 74 -10.73 44.12 24.99
CA TYR A 74 -10.29 45.51 24.85
C TYR A 74 -11.17 46.22 23.81
N ASP A 75 -11.73 47.38 24.17
CA ASP A 75 -12.58 48.23 23.33
C ASP A 75 -12.20 49.70 23.64
N ASP A 76 -11.78 50.46 22.62
CA ASP A 76 -11.27 51.85 22.70
C ASP A 76 -12.33 52.88 22.29
#